data_AF-A0A3Q2DCV7-F1
#
_entry.id   AF-A0A3Q2DCV7-F1
#
_cell.length_a   1.000
_cell.length_b   1.000
_cell.length_c   1.000
_cell.angle_alpha   90.00
_cell.angle_beta   90.00
_cell.angle_gamma   90.00
#
_symmetry.space_group_name_H-M   'P 1'
#
loop_
_entity.id
_entity.type
_entity.pdbx_description
1 polymer ?
#
loop_
_entity_poly.entity_id
_entity_poly.type
_entity_poly.pdbx_seq_one_letter_code
_entity_poly.pdbx_strand_id
1 'polypeptide(L)' 'KGGVRVKTMQEGTNNNDHHTSEISIKELIVRRGQSFKLTVKLAQAFKPTSDQLTMTVATGRPFISSFVELI' A
#
# COMPACT_ATOMS: atom_id res chain seq x y z
N LYS A 1 -19.50 -12.40 -0.86
CA LYS A 1 -18.74 -11.43 -0.03
C LYS A 1 -17.66 -10.80 -0.92
N GLY A 2 -17.72 -9.48 -1.14
CA GLY A 2 -16.93 -8.79 -2.16
C GLY A 2 -15.42 -8.91 -1.91
N GLY A 3 -14.72 -9.61 -2.80
CA GLY A 3 -13.27 -9.69 -2.77
C GLY A 3 -12.67 -8.47 -3.45
N VAL A 4 -11.83 -7.72 -2.73
CA VAL A 4 -10.98 -6.69 -3.33
C VAL A 4 -9.68 -7.36 -3.76
N ARG A 5 -9.39 -7.38 -5.06
CA ARG A 5 -8.09 -7.84 -5.56
C ARG A 5 -7.16 -6.63 -5.66
N VAL A 6 -6.36 -6.41 -4.64
CA VAL A 6 -5.31 -5.39 -4.67
C VAL A 6 -4.15 -5.93 -5.50
N LYS A 7 -4.11 -5.58 -6.78
CA LYS A 7 -2.92 -5.72 -7.61
C LYS A 7 -2.44 -4.31 -7.96
N THR A 8 -1.32 -3.92 -7.38
CA THR A 8 -0.55 -2.77 -7.86
C THR A 8 -0.12 -3.09 -9.30
N MET A 9 -0.30 -2.14 -10.22
CA MET A 9 -0.04 -2.33 -11.65
C MET A 9 0.93 -1.31 -12.21
N GLN A 10 1.72 -0.66 -11.35
CA GLN A 10 2.52 0.51 -11.72
C GLN A 10 3.92 0.48 -11.09
N GLU A 11 4.42 -0.68 -10.69
CA GLU A 11 5.77 -0.84 -10.15
C GLU A 11 6.81 -0.28 -11.13
N GLY A 12 6.70 -0.59 -12.43
CA GLY A 12 7.63 -0.05 -13.43
C GLY A 12 7.62 1.49 -13.55
N THR A 13 6.43 2.10 -13.57
CA THR A 13 6.31 3.58 -13.69
C THR A 13 6.80 4.27 -12.42
N ASN A 14 6.31 3.85 -11.25
CA ASN A 14 6.73 4.45 -9.98
C ASN A 14 8.23 4.24 -9.76
N ASN A 15 8.77 3.04 -10.03
CA ASN A 15 10.19 2.80 -9.79
C ASN A 15 11.07 3.63 -10.73
N ASN A 16 10.65 3.83 -11.98
CA ASN A 16 11.33 4.73 -12.90
C ASN A 16 11.31 6.19 -12.39
N ASP A 17 10.12 6.70 -12.03
CA ASP A 17 9.94 8.07 -11.55
C ASP A 17 10.68 8.34 -10.23
N HIS A 18 10.89 7.31 -9.42
CA HIS A 18 11.62 7.39 -8.16
C HIS A 18 13.11 6.99 -8.27
N HIS A 19 13.62 6.72 -9.47
CA HIS A 19 14.99 6.26 -9.71
C HIS A 19 15.36 5.06 -8.82
N THR A 20 14.59 3.99 -8.98
CA THR A 20 14.72 2.71 -8.26
C THR A 20 14.43 1.50 -9.17
N SER A 21 14.30 1.72 -10.49
CA SER A 21 14.01 0.66 -11.46
C SER A 21 15.15 -0.36 -11.58
N GLU A 22 16.37 0.06 -11.27
CA GLU A 22 17.55 -0.80 -11.16
C GLU A 22 17.54 -1.70 -9.90
N ILE A 23 16.74 -1.37 -8.88
CA ILE A 23 16.66 -2.13 -7.62
C ILE A 23 15.66 -3.29 -7.77
N SER A 24 14.49 -3.00 -8.36
CA SER A 24 13.48 -4.02 -8.62
C SER A 24 12.58 -3.60 -9.79
N ILE A 25 12.18 -4.60 -10.58
CA ILE A 25 11.14 -4.47 -11.61
C ILE A 25 9.81 -5.14 -11.19
N LYS A 26 9.80 -5.82 -10.03
CA LYS A 26 8.66 -6.60 -9.54
C LYS A 26 8.03 -6.02 -8.29
N GLU A 27 8.81 -5.32 -7.48
CA GLU A 27 8.38 -4.73 -6.23
C GLU A 27 8.30 -3.21 -6.38
N LEU A 28 7.31 -2.59 -5.73
CA LEU A 28 7.21 -1.14 -5.68
C LEU A 28 8.26 -0.58 -4.70
N ILE A 29 9.21 0.18 -5.20
CA ILE A 29 10.23 0.86 -4.39
C ILE A 29 10.08 2.36 -4.63
N VAL A 30 9.84 3.12 -3.57
CA VAL A 30 9.59 4.56 -3.63
C VAL A 30 10.49 5.32 -2.67
N ARG A 31 10.76 6.58 -3.00
CA ARG A 31 11.52 7.50 -2.14
C ARG A 31 10.58 8.44 -1.41
N ARG A 32 10.84 8.65 -0.12
CA ARG A 32 10.10 9.59 0.72
C ARG A 32 10.13 11.01 0.15
N GLY A 33 9.09 11.80 0.43
CA GLY A 33 9.01 13.21 -0.02
C GLY A 33 8.63 13.38 -1.49
N GLN A 34 8.37 12.28 -2.21
CA GLN A 34 7.90 12.29 -3.59
C GLN A 34 6.59 11.49 -3.68
N SER A 35 5.58 12.05 -4.35
CA SER A 35 4.30 11.38 -4.56
C SER A 35 4.44 10.20 -5.51
N PHE A 36 3.72 9.12 -5.25
CA PHE A 36 3.63 7.93 -6.10
C PHE A 36 2.17 7.56 -6.39
N LYS A 37 1.93 6.74 -7.41
CA LYS A 37 0.58 6.36 -7.84
C LYS A 37 0.27 4.92 -7.43
N LEU A 38 -0.93 4.70 -6.88
CA LEU A 38 -1.47 3.38 -6.59
C LEU A 38 -2.76 3.17 -7.38
N THR A 39 -2.87 2.03 -8.05
CA THR A 39 -4.08 1.63 -8.78
C THR A 39 -4.70 0.41 -8.12
N VAL A 40 -5.98 0.52 -7.73
CA VAL A 40 -6.73 -0.58 -7.14
C VAL A 40 -7.78 -1.08 -8.14
N LYS A 41 -7.81 -2.39 -8.37
CA LYS A 41 -8.83 -3.03 -9.20
C LYS A 41 -9.98 -3.49 -8.32
N LEU A 42 -11.12 -2.82 -8.47
CA LEU A 42 -12.35 -3.16 -7.77
C LEU A 42 -13.21 -4.08 -8.62
N ALA A 43 -13.91 -5.02 -7.98
CA ALA A 43 -14.87 -5.90 -8.65
C ALA A 43 -16.13 -5.14 -9.11
N GLN A 44 -16.41 -3.98 -8.51
CA GLN A 44 -17.52 -3.09 -8.84
C GLN A 44 -17.01 -1.66 -8.95
N ALA A 45 -17.72 -0.80 -9.68
CA ALA A 45 -17.37 0.61 -9.79
C ALA A 45 -17.43 1.29 -8.40
N PHE A 46 -16.43 2.13 -8.11
CA PHE A 46 -16.40 2.95 -6.90
C PHE A 46 -17.44 4.07 -7.01
N LYS A 47 -18.27 4.23 -5.98
CA LYS A 47 -19.27 5.30 -5.86
C LYS A 47 -18.80 6.34 -4.85
N PRO A 48 -18.29 7.51 -5.28
CA PRO A 48 -17.70 8.49 -4.37
C PRO A 48 -18.63 9.02 -3.27
N THR A 49 -19.95 8.92 -3.46
CA THR A 49 -20.96 9.40 -2.52
C THR A 49 -21.34 8.39 -1.44
N SER A 50 -21.06 7.10 -1.64
CA SER A 50 -21.46 6.02 -0.71
C SER A 50 -20.30 5.15 -0.24
N ASP A 51 -19.21 5.14 -1.01
CA ASP A 51 -18.08 4.26 -0.76
C ASP A 51 -16.92 5.05 -0.16
N GLN A 52 -16.21 4.46 0.79
CA GLN A 52 -15.03 5.03 1.41
C GLN A 52 -13.78 4.20 1.06
N LEU A 53 -12.71 4.87 0.66
CA LEU A 53 -11.40 4.26 0.46
C LEU A 53 -10.42 4.80 1.52
N THR A 54 -10.01 3.94 2.44
CA THR A 54 -9.02 4.27 3.46
C THR A 54 -7.75 3.46 3.21
N MET A 55 -6.61 4.15 3.16
CA MET A 55 -5.30 3.51 3.08
C MET A 55 -4.64 3.56 4.46
N THR A 56 -4.38 2.39 5.03
CA THR A 56 -3.60 2.25 6.27
C THR A 56 -2.23 1.72 5.93
N VAL A 57 -1.18 2.40 6.38
CA VAL A 57 0.21 1.98 6.22
C VAL A 57 0.83 1.76 7.59
N ALA A 58 1.61 0.69 7.72
CA ALA A 58 2.32 0.36 8.94
C ALA A 58 3.72 -0.15 8.57
N THR A 59 4.69 0.13 9.44
CA THR A 59 6.06 -0.36 9.34
C THR A 59 6.54 -0.79 10.72
N GLY A 60 7.43 -1.78 10.79
CA GLY A 60 7.88 -2.40 12.04
C GLY A 60 6.88 -3.40 12.64
N ARG A 61 7.27 -4.04 13.75
CA ARG A 61 6.37 -4.92 14.52
C ARG A 61 5.44 -4.07 15.39
N PRO A 62 4.14 -4.41 15.54
CA PRO A 62 3.30 -3.76 16.52
C PRO A 62 3.93 -3.95 17.90
N PHE A 63 4.05 -2.87 18.67
CA PHE A 63 4.54 -2.92 20.05
C PHE A 63 3.48 -3.67 20.86
N ILE A 64 3.64 -4.98 21.02
CA ILE A 64 2.84 -5.74 21.97
C ILE A 64 3.39 -5.32 23.33
N SER A 65 2.65 -4.46 24.04
CA SER A 65 2.90 -4.24 25.47
C SER A 65 2.71 -5.58 26.16
N SER A 66 3.80 -6.27 26.48
CA SER A 66 3.78 -7.38 27.43
C SER A 66 3.35 -6.79 28.77
N PHE A 67 2.06 -6.94 29.10
CA PHE A 67 1.62 -6.82 30.48
C PHE A 67 2.35 -7.91 31.27
N VAL A 68 3.39 -7.52 32.00
CA VAL A 68 3.90 -8.32 33.11
C VAL A 68 2.94 -8.08 34.26
N GLU A 69 1.98 -8.96 34.44
CA GLU A 69 1.29 -9.08 35.72
C GLU A 69 2.26 -9.85 36.64
N LEU A 70 2.97 -9.11 37.50
CA LEU A 70 3.72 -9.72 38.59
C LEU A 70 2.75 -9.89 39.76
N ILE A 71 2.57 -11.16 40.12
CA ILE A 71 1.84 -11.70 41.28
C ILE A 71 2.23 -11.00 42.58
#